data_AF-A0A2G9YBH1-F1
#
_entry.id   AF-A0A2G9YBH1-F1
#
_cell.length_a   1.000
_cell.length_b   1.000
_cell.length_c   1.000
_cell.angle_alpha   90.00
_cell.angle_beta   90.00
_cell.angle_gamma   90.00
#
_symmetry.space_group_name_H-M   'P 1'
#
loop_
_entity.id
_entity.type
_entity.pdbx_description
1 polymer ?
#
loop_
_entity_poly.entity_id
_entity_poly.type
_entity_poly.pdbx_seq_one_letter_code
_entity_poly.pdbx_strand_id
1 'polypeptide(L)'
;IRYPRWWSDVVRGYKGRDYPLALTGIGVFGFYSMLRCWMGTENACTIFYDDPVLAEEMLDFLADFFLEVTSRALQDVEVDWFNYFEDFAFKNGPLVSPNIFKRFLLPRYIRLNEYLRSHGVDIISLDSDGNIEVLLPLLIETGINHICPIERAAGMDAVKIRKEYGQAFALMGSIDKRALIKGKKEIEKELLCQVPYLLETGGYIPTIDHSVPPDISYENFQYYLEVKKKLLEGRYGA
;
A
#
# COMPACT_ATOMS: atom_id res chain seq x y z
N ILE A 1 7.08 -26.46 -12.40
CA ILE A 1 7.54 -26.39 -10.99
C ILE A 1 7.39 -24.92 -10.56
N ARG A 2 6.54 -24.61 -9.58
CA ARG A 2 6.28 -23.21 -9.13
C ARG A 2 7.34 -22.67 -8.17
N TYR A 3 8.11 -23.56 -7.54
CA TYR A 3 9.18 -23.25 -6.60
C TYR A 3 10.54 -23.67 -7.14
N PRO A 4 11.63 -22.98 -6.78
CA PRO A 4 12.97 -23.39 -7.18
C PRO A 4 13.32 -24.77 -6.59
N ARG A 5 14.18 -25.53 -7.28
CA ARG A 5 14.63 -26.86 -6.81
C ARG A 5 15.36 -26.79 -5.46
N TRP A 6 15.95 -25.65 -5.13
CA TRP A 6 16.65 -25.36 -3.89
C TRP A 6 15.76 -24.65 -2.84
N TRP A 7 14.43 -24.81 -2.91
CA TRP A 7 13.51 -24.16 -1.97
C TRP A 7 13.86 -24.42 -0.49
N SER A 8 14.23 -25.65 -0.14
CA SER A 8 14.65 -25.98 1.23
C SER A 8 15.86 -25.17 1.70
N ASP A 9 16.73 -24.72 0.79
CA ASP A 9 17.87 -23.87 1.12
C ASP A 9 17.42 -22.44 1.36
N VAL A 10 16.46 -21.94 0.57
CA VAL A 10 15.79 -20.64 0.77
C VAL A 10 15.13 -20.58 2.15
N VAL A 11 14.35 -21.60 2.50
CA VAL A 11 13.68 -21.70 3.81
C VAL A 11 14.70 -21.66 4.96
N ARG A 12 15.82 -22.39 4.85
CA ARG A 12 16.88 -22.34 5.87
C ARG A 12 17.52 -20.96 5.97
N GLY A 13 17.67 -20.26 4.85
CA GLY A 13 18.22 -18.90 4.80
C GLY A 13 17.37 -17.85 5.52
N TYR A 14 16.05 -18.06 5.64
CA TYR A 14 15.15 -17.14 6.36
C TYR A 14 15.03 -17.42 7.86
N LYS A 15 15.55 -18.56 8.35
CA LYS A 15 15.47 -18.88 9.79
C LYS A 15 16.35 -17.94 10.61
N GLY A 16 15.78 -17.37 11.67
CA GLY A 16 16.50 -16.51 12.60
C GLY A 16 16.86 -15.13 12.03
N ARG A 17 16.16 -14.67 10.99
CA ARG A 17 16.28 -13.31 10.46
C ARG A 17 15.90 -12.27 11.53
N ASP A 18 16.48 -11.08 11.43
CA ASP A 18 16.23 -9.91 12.27
C ASP A 18 15.58 -8.74 11.50
N TYR A 19 15.09 -9.01 10.30
CA TYR A 19 14.44 -8.05 9.41
C TYR A 19 13.06 -8.57 8.94
N PRO A 20 12.12 -7.67 8.61
CA PRO A 20 10.82 -8.05 8.10
C PRO A 20 10.91 -8.65 6.69
N LEU A 21 10.15 -9.71 6.46
CA LEU A 21 10.06 -10.43 5.21
C LEU A 21 8.66 -10.27 4.62
N ALA A 22 8.61 -9.81 3.36
CA ALA A 22 7.38 -9.73 2.58
C ALA A 22 7.11 -11.06 1.88
N LEU A 23 5.84 -11.47 1.76
CA LEU A 23 5.47 -12.69 0.99
C LEU A 23 5.88 -12.60 -0.48
N THR A 24 5.74 -11.41 -1.06
CA THR A 24 6.02 -11.10 -2.46
C THR A 24 6.71 -9.74 -2.55
N GLY A 25 7.28 -9.42 -3.72
CA GLY A 25 7.71 -8.05 -4.00
C GLY A 25 6.52 -7.07 -4.04
N ILE A 26 6.82 -5.78 -3.91
CA ILE A 26 5.88 -4.69 -4.19
C ILE A 26 5.56 -4.71 -5.70
N GLY A 27 4.30 -4.45 -6.08
CA GLY A 27 3.91 -4.41 -7.49
C GLY A 27 3.50 -5.76 -8.11
N VAL A 28 3.40 -6.83 -7.33
CA VAL A 28 3.25 -8.20 -7.88
C VAL A 28 1.79 -8.62 -8.06
N PHE A 29 0.90 -8.27 -7.12
CA PHE A 29 -0.46 -8.79 -7.12
C PHE A 29 -1.47 -7.75 -6.62
N GLY A 30 -2.56 -7.62 -7.35
CA GLY A 30 -3.78 -6.92 -6.95
C GLY A 30 -4.93 -7.41 -7.82
N PHE A 31 -6.16 -7.17 -7.39
CA PHE A 31 -7.32 -7.65 -8.12
C PHE A 31 -7.60 -6.76 -9.32
N TYR A 32 -7.90 -5.48 -9.08
CA TYR A 32 -8.23 -4.56 -10.16
C TYR A 32 -7.01 -4.30 -11.06
N SER A 33 -5.83 -4.15 -10.47
CA SER A 33 -4.61 -3.90 -11.25
C SER A 33 -4.27 -5.02 -12.21
N MET A 34 -4.54 -6.28 -11.85
CA MET A 34 -4.33 -7.40 -12.76
C MET A 34 -5.33 -7.40 -13.91
N LEU A 35 -6.61 -7.07 -13.65
CA LEU A 35 -7.58 -6.84 -14.73
C LEU A 35 -7.07 -5.75 -15.67
N ARG A 36 -6.66 -4.60 -15.12
CA ARG A 36 -6.09 -3.48 -15.87
C ARG A 36 -4.86 -3.88 -16.69
N CYS A 37 -3.97 -4.69 -16.14
CA CYS A 37 -2.80 -5.20 -16.87
C CYS A 37 -3.19 -6.12 -18.04
N TRP A 38 -4.26 -6.91 -17.90
CA TRP A 38 -4.68 -7.85 -18.93
C TRP A 38 -5.51 -7.21 -20.04
N MET A 39 -6.39 -6.27 -19.71
CA MET A 39 -7.39 -5.74 -20.65
C MET A 39 -7.31 -4.23 -20.89
N GLY A 40 -6.41 -3.52 -20.19
CA GLY A 40 -6.31 -2.07 -20.21
C GLY A 40 -7.33 -1.38 -19.31
N THR A 41 -7.13 -0.09 -19.05
CA THR A 41 -7.94 0.68 -18.10
C THR A 41 -9.41 0.78 -18.47
N GLU A 42 -9.73 1.07 -19.73
CA GLU A 42 -11.13 1.23 -20.15
C GLU A 42 -11.94 -0.05 -19.96
N ASN A 43 -11.45 -1.17 -20.51
CA ASN A 43 -12.12 -2.46 -20.36
C ASN A 43 -12.17 -2.92 -18.90
N ALA A 44 -11.12 -2.66 -18.10
CA ALA A 44 -11.14 -3.00 -16.67
C ALA A 44 -12.18 -2.20 -15.88
N CYS A 45 -12.51 -0.97 -16.30
CA CYS A 45 -13.59 -0.20 -15.72
C CYS A 45 -14.98 -0.71 -16.15
N THR A 46 -15.16 -1.11 -17.41
CA THR A 46 -16.48 -1.44 -17.96
C THR A 46 -16.87 -2.90 -17.80
N ILE A 47 -15.92 -3.82 -17.63
CA ILE A 47 -16.18 -5.27 -17.54
C ILE A 47 -17.21 -5.63 -16.46
N PHE A 48 -17.24 -4.90 -15.34
CA PHE A 48 -18.20 -5.11 -14.26
C PHE A 48 -19.67 -4.89 -14.66
N TYR A 49 -19.90 -4.21 -15.79
CA TYR A 49 -21.21 -3.96 -16.37
C TYR A 49 -21.43 -4.79 -17.63
N ASP A 50 -20.42 -4.85 -18.50
CA ASP A 50 -20.52 -5.49 -19.81
C ASP A 50 -20.60 -7.02 -19.70
N ASP A 51 -19.76 -7.61 -18.82
CA ASP A 51 -19.76 -9.04 -18.53
C ASP A 51 -19.39 -9.30 -17.06
N PRO A 52 -20.34 -9.09 -16.13
CA PRO A 52 -20.09 -9.27 -14.71
C PRO A 52 -19.76 -10.73 -14.33
N VAL A 53 -20.17 -11.71 -15.13
CA VAL A 53 -19.85 -13.12 -14.87
C VAL A 53 -18.37 -13.36 -15.14
N LEU A 54 -17.88 -12.90 -16.29
CA LEU A 54 -16.46 -12.97 -16.61
C LEU A 54 -15.61 -12.19 -15.59
N ALA A 55 -16.06 -11.02 -15.13
CA ALA A 55 -15.37 -10.28 -14.07
C ALA A 55 -15.21 -11.11 -12.79
N GLU A 56 -16.28 -11.78 -12.33
CA GLU A 56 -16.23 -12.65 -11.14
C GLU A 56 -15.28 -13.83 -11.36
N GLU A 57 -15.35 -14.51 -12.52
CA GLU A 57 -14.47 -15.63 -12.86
C GLU A 57 -12.99 -15.23 -12.89
N MET A 58 -12.66 -14.08 -13.48
CA MET A 58 -11.28 -13.57 -13.52
C MET A 58 -10.75 -13.26 -12.12
N LEU A 59 -11.59 -12.67 -11.27
CA LEU A 59 -11.23 -12.31 -9.91
C LEU A 59 -11.11 -13.54 -8.99
N ASP A 60 -11.98 -14.53 -9.15
CA ASP A 60 -11.87 -15.80 -8.44
C ASP A 60 -10.64 -16.58 -8.85
N PHE A 61 -10.35 -16.62 -10.16
CA PHE A 61 -9.11 -17.19 -10.65
C PHE A 61 -7.88 -16.53 -10.02
N LEU A 62 -7.84 -15.19 -9.94
CA LEU A 62 -6.74 -14.46 -9.30
C LEU A 62 -6.59 -14.84 -7.83
N ALA A 63 -7.70 -14.92 -7.09
CA ALA A 63 -7.70 -15.34 -5.68
C ALA A 63 -7.18 -16.77 -5.51
N ASP A 64 -7.74 -17.72 -6.26
CA ASP A 64 -7.36 -19.14 -6.19
C ASP A 64 -5.89 -19.33 -6.59
N PHE A 65 -5.46 -18.66 -7.66
CA PHE A 65 -4.09 -18.72 -8.13
C PHE A 65 -3.12 -18.18 -7.07
N PHE A 66 -3.44 -17.04 -6.44
CA PHE A 66 -2.60 -16.47 -5.40
C PHE A 66 -2.46 -17.42 -4.21
N LEU A 67 -3.58 -17.97 -3.71
CA LEU A 67 -3.58 -18.90 -2.58
C LEU A 67 -2.76 -20.16 -2.89
N GLU A 68 -2.96 -20.76 -4.06
CA GLU A 68 -2.24 -21.97 -4.48
C GLU A 68 -0.74 -21.69 -4.61
N VAL A 69 -0.35 -20.59 -5.27
CA VAL A 69 1.05 -20.25 -5.49
C VAL A 69 1.76 -19.92 -4.18
N THR A 70 1.10 -19.25 -3.24
CA THR A 70 1.70 -18.80 -1.97
C THR A 70 1.59 -19.81 -0.83
N SER A 71 0.74 -20.83 -0.97
CA SER A 71 0.46 -21.83 0.07
C SER A 71 1.72 -22.40 0.75
N ARG A 72 2.64 -22.92 -0.06
CA ARG A 72 3.89 -23.52 0.45
C ARG A 72 4.81 -22.49 1.08
N ALA A 73 4.91 -21.29 0.53
CA ALA A 73 5.72 -20.21 1.10
C ALA A 73 5.22 -19.84 2.50
N LEU A 74 3.91 -19.69 2.66
CA LEU A 74 3.26 -19.36 3.93
C LEU A 74 3.34 -20.50 4.97
N GLN A 75 3.44 -21.76 4.53
CA GLN A 75 3.62 -22.90 5.43
C GLN A 75 5.08 -23.11 5.86
N ASP A 76 6.02 -22.91 4.94
CA ASP A 76 7.43 -23.22 5.16
C ASP A 76 8.21 -22.04 5.77
N VAL A 77 7.72 -20.80 5.62
CA VAL A 77 8.40 -19.56 6.01
C VAL A 77 7.45 -18.67 6.79
N GLU A 78 7.89 -18.20 7.96
CA GLU A 78 7.22 -17.12 8.69
C GLU A 78 7.36 -15.83 7.89
N VAL A 79 6.24 -15.20 7.53
CA VAL A 79 6.18 -13.98 6.72
C VAL A 79 5.54 -12.88 7.55
N ASP A 80 6.13 -11.68 7.53
CA ASP A 80 5.71 -10.59 8.41
C ASP A 80 4.62 -9.72 7.78
N TRP A 81 4.63 -9.57 6.45
CA TRP A 81 3.69 -8.68 5.76
C TRP A 81 3.44 -9.05 4.30
N PHE A 82 2.33 -8.53 3.77
CA PHE A 82 1.94 -8.63 2.37
C PHE A 82 1.51 -7.26 1.82
N ASN A 83 1.72 -7.02 0.54
CA ASN A 83 1.35 -5.78 -0.13
C ASN A 83 0.57 -6.05 -1.42
N TYR A 84 -0.67 -5.58 -1.46
CA TYR A 84 -1.44 -5.45 -2.69
C TYR A 84 -0.91 -4.30 -3.53
N PHE A 85 -0.78 -4.52 -4.82
CA PHE A 85 -0.59 -3.49 -5.83
C PHE A 85 -1.94 -3.19 -6.47
N GLU A 86 -2.58 -2.10 -6.03
CA GLU A 86 -3.84 -1.62 -6.57
C GLU A 86 -3.74 -0.21 -7.12
N ASP A 87 -3.34 -0.06 -8.36
CA ASP A 87 -3.44 1.20 -9.09
C ASP A 87 -4.85 1.33 -9.72
N PHE A 88 -5.82 1.51 -8.83
CA PHE A 88 -7.25 1.59 -9.15
C PHE A 88 -7.87 2.94 -8.84
N ALA A 89 -7.07 3.98 -8.62
CA ALA A 89 -7.56 5.32 -8.35
C ALA A 89 -6.80 6.40 -9.12
N PHE A 90 -7.49 7.52 -9.30
CA PHE A 90 -6.97 8.73 -9.90
C PHE A 90 -7.14 9.90 -8.94
N LYS A 91 -6.69 11.09 -9.36
CA LYS A 91 -6.77 12.32 -8.57
C LYS A 91 -8.15 12.61 -7.97
N ASN A 92 -9.23 12.27 -8.69
CA ASN A 92 -10.61 12.61 -8.30
C ASN A 92 -11.38 11.44 -7.66
N GLY A 93 -10.75 10.30 -7.45
CA GLY A 93 -11.39 9.13 -6.86
C GLY A 93 -11.00 7.81 -7.52
N PRO A 94 -11.54 6.70 -7.02
CA PRO A 94 -11.29 5.36 -7.55
C PRO A 94 -11.98 5.12 -8.89
N LEU A 95 -11.37 4.24 -9.69
CA LEU A 95 -11.92 3.68 -10.91
C LEU A 95 -12.99 2.61 -10.67
N VAL A 96 -12.98 2.04 -9.47
CA VAL A 96 -14.04 1.16 -8.99
C VAL A 96 -14.92 1.91 -7.99
N SER A 97 -16.22 1.95 -8.27
CA SER A 97 -17.17 2.54 -7.31
C SER A 97 -17.24 1.69 -6.03
N PRO A 98 -17.65 2.27 -4.88
CA PRO A 98 -17.87 1.50 -3.65
C PRO A 98 -18.81 0.30 -3.84
N ASN A 99 -19.80 0.40 -4.74
CA ASN A 99 -20.72 -0.70 -5.06
C ASN A 99 -20.02 -1.82 -5.84
N ILE A 100 -19.18 -1.47 -6.81
CA ILE A 100 -18.35 -2.46 -7.54
C ILE A 100 -17.39 -3.12 -6.56
N PHE A 101 -16.67 -2.32 -5.75
CA PHE A 101 -15.73 -2.85 -4.77
C PHE A 101 -16.41 -3.84 -3.83
N LYS A 102 -17.56 -3.46 -3.25
CA LYS A 102 -18.31 -4.29 -2.32
C LYS A 102 -18.80 -5.61 -2.94
N ARG A 103 -19.24 -5.58 -4.20
CA ARG A 103 -19.73 -6.78 -4.89
C ARG A 103 -18.60 -7.68 -5.36
N PHE A 104 -17.64 -7.11 -6.09
CA PHE A 104 -16.67 -7.89 -6.86
C PHE A 104 -15.35 -8.09 -6.12
N LEU A 105 -14.88 -7.12 -5.34
CA LEU A 105 -13.53 -7.15 -4.76
C LEU A 105 -13.55 -7.62 -3.30
N LEU A 106 -14.40 -7.02 -2.47
CA LEU A 106 -14.45 -7.23 -1.02
C LEU A 106 -14.48 -8.72 -0.60
N PRO A 107 -15.31 -9.60 -1.19
CA PRO A 107 -15.34 -11.01 -0.78
C PRO A 107 -14.00 -11.74 -0.97
N ARG A 108 -13.29 -11.44 -2.06
CA ARG A 108 -11.99 -12.07 -2.37
C ARG A 108 -10.87 -11.49 -1.51
N TYR A 109 -10.92 -10.19 -1.24
CA TYR A 109 -10.03 -9.55 -0.28
C TYR A 109 -10.15 -10.18 1.11
N ILE A 110 -11.38 -10.34 1.64
CA ILE A 110 -11.62 -10.98 2.94
C ILE A 110 -11.02 -12.40 2.93
N ARG A 111 -11.34 -13.20 1.91
CA ARG A 111 -10.84 -14.57 1.78
C ARG A 111 -9.31 -14.64 1.79
N LEU A 112 -8.62 -13.79 1.02
CA LEU A 112 -7.15 -13.77 0.99
C LEU A 112 -6.56 -13.29 2.31
N ASN A 113 -7.13 -12.23 2.89
CA ASN A 113 -6.61 -11.62 4.10
C ASN A 113 -6.79 -12.53 5.32
N GLU A 114 -7.91 -13.25 5.42
CA GLU A 114 -8.12 -14.30 6.43
C GLU A 114 -7.09 -15.43 6.29
N TYR A 115 -6.82 -15.87 5.06
CA TYR A 115 -5.82 -16.90 4.81
C TYR A 115 -4.41 -16.42 5.20
N LEU A 116 -4.02 -15.21 4.81
CA LEU A 116 -2.74 -14.59 5.17
C LEU A 116 -2.58 -14.50 6.70
N ARG A 117 -3.60 -13.98 7.39
CA ARG A 117 -3.61 -13.87 8.86
C ARG A 117 -3.53 -15.22 9.56
N SER A 118 -4.18 -16.26 9.02
CA SER A 118 -4.09 -17.61 9.59
C SER A 118 -2.66 -18.20 9.50
N HIS A 119 -1.78 -17.61 8.69
CA HIS A 119 -0.37 -17.94 8.59
C HIS A 119 0.55 -16.90 9.28
N GLY A 120 -0.01 -16.01 10.13
CA GLY A 120 0.76 -15.04 10.90
C GLY A 120 1.13 -13.76 10.16
N VAL A 121 0.58 -13.51 8.97
CA VAL A 121 0.82 -12.26 8.24
C VAL A 121 -0.10 -11.16 8.80
N ASP A 122 0.43 -10.39 9.73
CA ASP A 122 -0.34 -9.39 10.48
C ASP A 122 -0.47 -8.05 9.75
N ILE A 123 0.52 -7.67 8.94
CA ILE A 123 0.51 -6.41 8.19
C ILE A 123 0.08 -6.69 6.74
N ILE A 124 -1.07 -6.16 6.36
CA ILE A 124 -1.62 -6.24 5.01
C ILE A 124 -1.73 -4.83 4.46
N SER A 125 -0.83 -4.53 3.54
CA SER A 125 -0.65 -3.24 2.90
C SER A 125 -1.41 -3.15 1.59
N LEU A 126 -1.98 -1.98 1.32
CA LEU A 126 -2.48 -1.58 0.01
C LEU A 126 -1.57 -0.49 -0.56
N ASP A 127 -1.04 -0.74 -1.76
CA ASP A 127 -0.35 0.24 -2.59
C ASP A 127 -1.30 0.77 -3.67
N SER A 128 -1.80 2.01 -3.51
CA SER A 128 -2.65 2.67 -4.51
C SER A 128 -2.34 4.16 -4.60
N ASP A 129 -1.88 4.59 -5.77
CA ASP A 129 -1.87 6.01 -6.13
C ASP A 129 -3.30 6.54 -6.28
N GLY A 130 -3.45 7.87 -6.26
CA GLY A 130 -4.74 8.54 -6.41
C GLY A 130 -5.50 8.73 -5.10
N ASN A 131 -6.77 9.08 -5.24
CA ASN A 131 -7.66 9.32 -4.11
C ASN A 131 -8.52 8.08 -3.85
N ILE A 132 -8.25 7.40 -2.75
CA ILE A 132 -8.96 6.19 -2.30
C ILE A 132 -9.90 6.46 -1.12
N GLU A 133 -10.13 7.73 -0.76
CA GLU A 133 -10.78 8.11 0.50
C GLU A 133 -12.16 7.45 0.66
N VAL A 134 -12.96 7.43 -0.41
CA VAL A 134 -14.30 6.81 -0.42
C VAL A 134 -14.29 5.29 -0.26
N LEU A 135 -13.15 4.63 -0.44
CA LEU A 135 -12.98 3.18 -0.25
C LEU A 135 -12.42 2.83 1.13
N LEU A 136 -11.90 3.79 1.91
CA LEU A 136 -11.27 3.51 3.21
C LEU A 136 -12.15 2.67 4.16
N PRO A 137 -13.46 2.94 4.32
CA PRO A 137 -14.31 2.08 5.15
C PRO A 137 -14.35 0.62 4.67
N LEU A 138 -14.45 0.41 3.35
CA LEU A 138 -14.47 -0.93 2.75
C LEU A 138 -13.11 -1.62 2.88
N LEU A 139 -12.00 -0.87 2.80
CA LEU A 139 -10.66 -1.41 3.02
C LEU A 139 -10.48 -1.88 4.48
N ILE A 140 -11.05 -1.17 5.46
CA ILE A 140 -11.08 -1.67 6.85
C ILE A 140 -11.86 -2.99 6.93
N GLU A 141 -13.02 -3.09 6.25
CA GLU A 141 -13.80 -4.33 6.19
C GLU A 141 -13.03 -5.51 5.60
N THR A 142 -12.12 -5.27 4.63
CA THR A 142 -11.24 -6.33 4.10
C THR A 142 -10.21 -6.84 5.10
N GLY A 143 -9.89 -6.07 6.15
CA GLY A 143 -8.77 -6.34 7.04
C GLY A 143 -7.42 -5.79 6.54
N ILE A 144 -7.39 -4.94 5.52
CA ILE A 144 -6.21 -4.12 5.19
C ILE A 144 -5.98 -3.14 6.34
N ASN A 145 -4.74 -3.06 6.81
CA ASN A 145 -4.36 -2.25 7.97
C ASN A 145 -3.13 -1.39 7.72
N HIS A 146 -2.63 -1.33 6.49
CA HIS A 146 -1.60 -0.40 6.07
C HIS A 146 -1.95 0.17 4.69
N ILE A 147 -1.72 1.47 4.50
CA ILE A 147 -1.93 2.14 3.22
C ILE A 147 -0.70 2.95 2.82
N CYS A 148 -0.33 2.82 1.55
CA CYS A 148 0.74 3.55 0.90
C CYS A 148 0.37 3.76 -0.59
N PRO A 149 0.93 4.78 -1.24
CA PRO A 149 1.29 6.04 -0.62
C PRO A 149 0.05 6.82 -0.17
N ILE A 150 0.25 7.83 0.68
CA ILE A 150 -0.75 8.89 0.89
C ILE A 150 -0.47 10.03 -0.10
N GLU A 151 -1.03 9.95 -1.32
CA GLU A 151 -0.69 10.87 -2.41
C GLU A 151 -1.26 12.30 -2.21
N ARG A 152 -0.38 13.28 -1.97
CA ARG A 152 -0.79 14.68 -1.72
C ARG A 152 -1.32 15.36 -2.98
N ALA A 153 -0.85 14.96 -4.15
CA ALA A 153 -1.33 15.47 -5.42
C ALA A 153 -2.80 15.06 -5.71
N ALA A 154 -3.26 13.95 -5.13
CA ALA A 154 -4.64 13.47 -5.19
C ALA A 154 -5.54 14.02 -4.06
N GLY A 155 -5.02 14.92 -3.23
CA GLY A 155 -5.75 15.52 -2.12
C GLY A 155 -5.90 14.61 -0.91
N MET A 156 -5.18 13.48 -0.86
CA MET A 156 -5.14 12.63 0.32
C MET A 156 -4.44 13.35 1.48
N ASP A 157 -4.91 13.13 2.70
CA ASP A 157 -4.38 13.78 3.90
C ASP A 157 -4.23 12.78 5.05
N ALA A 158 -2.99 12.48 5.41
CA ALA A 158 -2.67 11.51 6.46
C ALA A 158 -3.20 11.95 7.84
N VAL A 159 -3.18 13.26 8.14
CA VAL A 159 -3.70 13.79 9.41
C VAL A 159 -5.21 13.63 9.47
N LYS A 160 -5.91 13.92 8.37
CA LYS A 160 -7.35 13.68 8.25
C LYS A 160 -7.69 12.20 8.44
N ILE A 161 -7.01 11.31 7.72
CA ILE A 161 -7.20 9.86 7.82
C ILE A 161 -6.97 9.37 9.25
N ARG A 162 -5.87 9.80 9.89
CA ARG A 162 -5.57 9.44 11.29
C ARG A 162 -6.65 9.95 12.26
N LYS A 163 -7.19 11.14 12.05
CA LYS A 163 -8.27 11.70 12.90
C LYS A 163 -9.60 10.97 12.73
N GLU A 164 -9.93 10.56 11.52
CA GLU A 164 -11.21 9.93 11.18
C GLU A 164 -11.22 8.43 11.50
N TYR A 165 -10.13 7.73 11.19
CA TYR A 165 -10.03 6.26 11.29
C TYR A 165 -9.14 5.79 12.46
N GLY A 166 -8.59 6.71 13.25
CA GLY A 166 -7.71 6.36 14.38
C GLY A 166 -6.53 5.50 13.90
N GLN A 167 -6.25 4.40 14.60
CA GLN A 167 -5.19 3.44 14.26
C GLN A 167 -5.65 2.28 13.36
N ALA A 168 -6.79 2.41 12.67
CA ALA A 168 -7.23 1.39 11.72
C ALA A 168 -6.21 1.16 10.59
N PHE A 169 -5.44 2.19 10.24
CA PHE A 169 -4.36 2.12 9.27
C PHE A 169 -3.02 2.55 9.87
N ALA A 170 -1.98 1.76 9.65
CA ALA A 170 -0.64 2.27 9.55
C ALA A 170 -0.48 3.04 8.22
N LEU A 171 0.24 4.14 8.26
CA LEU A 171 0.33 5.09 7.14
C LEU A 171 1.78 5.19 6.66
N MET A 172 2.01 5.16 5.35
CA MET A 172 3.33 5.42 4.78
C MET A 172 3.22 6.44 3.64
N GLY A 173 4.18 7.38 3.59
CA GLY A 173 4.21 8.45 2.59
C GLY A 173 3.78 9.80 3.18
N SER A 174 2.88 10.48 2.45
CA SER A 174 2.26 11.78 2.77
C SER A 174 3.11 13.04 2.62
N ILE A 175 4.42 12.93 2.36
CA ILE A 175 5.25 14.13 2.13
C ILE A 175 5.16 14.55 0.67
N ASP A 176 4.61 15.74 0.42
CA ASP A 176 4.47 16.30 -0.93
C ASP A 176 5.84 16.60 -1.56
N LYS A 177 6.24 15.79 -2.55
CA LYS A 177 7.46 16.00 -3.34
C LYS A 177 7.57 17.42 -3.93
N ARG A 178 6.46 18.09 -4.21
CA ARG A 178 6.46 19.46 -4.76
C ARG A 178 6.99 20.48 -3.77
N ALA A 179 6.93 20.22 -2.47
CA ALA A 179 7.56 21.07 -1.46
C ALA A 179 9.09 21.01 -1.55
N LEU A 180 9.64 19.83 -1.85
CA LEU A 180 11.09 19.62 -2.01
C LEU A 180 11.66 20.34 -3.23
N ILE A 181 10.87 20.52 -4.29
CA ILE A 181 11.26 21.33 -5.46
C ILE A 181 11.37 22.82 -5.09
N LYS A 182 10.45 23.32 -4.24
CA LYS A 182 10.35 24.74 -3.89
C LYS A 182 11.46 25.22 -2.94
N GLY A 183 12.10 24.30 -2.21
CA GLY A 183 13.26 24.60 -1.36
C GLY A 183 13.02 24.50 0.14
N LYS A 184 14.08 24.72 0.91
CA LYS A 184 14.20 24.43 2.36
C LYS A 184 13.02 24.90 3.22
N LYS A 185 12.54 26.13 3.01
CA LYS A 185 11.40 26.69 3.76
C LYS A 185 10.11 25.89 3.53
N GLU A 186 9.82 25.49 2.30
CA GLU A 186 8.61 24.72 2.00
C GLU A 186 8.76 23.26 2.46
N ILE A 187 9.97 22.70 2.43
CA ILE A 187 10.29 21.39 3.01
C ILE A 187 9.94 21.35 4.49
N GLU A 188 10.44 22.32 5.27
CA GLU A 188 10.14 22.40 6.71
C GLU A 188 8.64 22.55 6.96
N LYS A 189 7.98 23.43 6.21
CA LYS A 189 6.54 23.64 6.34
C LYS A 189 5.75 22.36 6.07
N GLU A 190 6.10 21.60 5.03
CA GLU A 190 5.45 20.35 4.67
C GLU A 190 5.68 19.25 5.73
N LEU A 191 6.87 19.19 6.32
CA LEU A 191 7.17 18.22 7.37
C LEU A 191 6.48 18.58 8.68
N LEU A 192 6.60 19.83 9.13
CA LEU A 192 6.12 20.27 10.44
C LEU A 192 4.61 20.33 10.55
N CYS A 193 3.87 20.44 9.45
CA CYS A 193 2.42 20.49 9.47
C CYS A 193 1.76 19.14 9.78
N GLN A 194 2.47 18.01 9.62
CA GLN A 194 1.89 16.67 9.73
C GLN A 194 2.75 15.67 10.49
N VAL A 195 4.08 15.67 10.30
CA VAL A 195 4.97 14.62 10.81
C VAL A 195 4.96 14.53 12.34
N PRO A 196 5.08 15.62 13.12
CA PRO A 196 5.06 15.52 14.58
C PRO A 196 3.80 14.83 15.12
N TYR A 197 2.63 15.29 14.67
CA TYR A 197 1.34 14.72 15.08
C TYR A 197 1.20 13.24 14.68
N LEU A 198 1.61 12.89 13.46
CA LEU A 198 1.51 11.51 12.98
C LEU A 198 2.49 10.57 13.71
N LEU A 199 3.68 11.06 14.09
CA LEU A 199 4.63 10.31 14.91
C LEU A 199 4.10 10.08 16.33
N GLU A 200 3.53 11.11 16.96
CA GLU A 200 2.94 11.00 18.31
C GLU A 200 1.78 10.00 18.36
N THR A 201 1.01 9.87 17.27
CA THR A 201 -0.11 8.92 17.18
C THR A 201 0.30 7.49 16.78
N GLY A 202 1.57 7.26 16.45
CA GLY A 202 2.13 5.96 16.09
C GLY A 202 1.69 5.45 14.71
N GLY A 203 2.28 4.33 14.27
CA GLY A 203 1.91 3.65 13.02
C GLY A 203 2.09 4.52 11.77
N TYR A 204 3.15 5.33 11.69
CA TYR A 204 3.42 6.20 10.56
C TYR A 204 4.89 6.13 10.13
N ILE A 205 5.12 5.95 8.83
CA ILE A 205 6.46 5.99 8.20
C ILE A 205 6.52 7.23 7.28
N PRO A 206 7.19 8.32 7.69
CA PRO A 206 7.32 9.52 6.86
C PRO A 206 8.25 9.25 5.68
N THR A 207 7.68 9.27 4.49
CA THR A 207 8.41 9.24 3.22
C THR A 207 7.71 10.12 2.19
N ILE A 208 8.39 10.37 1.08
CA ILE A 208 7.79 11.10 -0.03
C ILE A 208 6.59 10.29 -0.54
N ASP A 209 5.54 11.00 -0.94
CA ASP A 209 4.27 10.41 -1.36
C ASP A 209 4.33 9.60 -2.67
N HIS A 210 5.49 9.53 -3.33
CA HIS A 210 5.80 8.64 -4.45
C HIS A 210 7.32 8.66 -4.71
N SER A 211 7.74 8.28 -5.93
CA SER A 211 9.08 8.48 -6.46
C SER A 211 9.60 9.91 -6.34
N VAL A 212 10.92 10.05 -6.22
CA VAL A 212 11.64 11.32 -6.21
C VAL A 212 11.81 11.81 -7.65
N PRO A 213 11.12 12.88 -8.08
CA PRO A 213 11.29 13.42 -9.42
C PRO A 213 12.67 14.11 -9.59
N PRO A 214 13.19 14.17 -10.83
CA PRO A 214 14.54 14.69 -11.12
C PRO A 214 14.68 16.22 -10.94
N ASP A 215 13.57 16.92 -10.74
CA ASP A 215 13.51 18.36 -10.45
C ASP A 215 13.82 18.69 -8.98
N ILE A 216 13.87 17.69 -8.09
CA ILE A 216 14.37 17.86 -6.73
C ILE A 216 15.90 17.90 -6.76
N SER A 217 16.48 19.02 -6.35
CA SER A 217 17.93 19.13 -6.24
C SER A 217 18.49 18.19 -5.15
N TYR A 218 19.71 17.71 -5.36
CA TYR A 218 20.39 16.87 -4.36
C TYR A 218 20.49 17.58 -3.00
N GLU A 219 20.77 18.88 -2.99
CA GLU A 219 20.82 19.69 -1.76
C GLU A 219 19.46 19.69 -1.02
N ASN A 220 18.35 19.89 -1.75
CA ASN A 220 17.02 19.89 -1.14
C ASN A 220 16.66 18.50 -0.61
N PHE A 221 17.04 17.43 -1.33
CA PHE A 221 16.80 16.07 -0.87
C PHE A 221 17.60 15.74 0.40
N GLN A 222 18.89 16.11 0.45
CA GLN A 222 19.70 15.97 1.67
C GLN A 222 19.12 16.76 2.83
N TYR A 223 18.67 17.99 2.60
CA TYR A 223 18.04 18.81 3.62
C TYR A 223 16.76 18.19 4.17
N TYR A 224 15.89 17.68 3.30
CA TYR A 224 14.70 16.92 3.69
C TYR A 224 15.06 15.73 4.58
N LEU A 225 16.09 14.94 4.22
CA LEU A 225 16.52 13.80 5.04
C LEU A 225 17.04 14.25 6.42
N GLU A 226 17.79 15.34 6.49
CA GLU A 226 18.30 15.88 7.75
C GLU A 226 17.16 16.33 8.68
N VAL A 227 16.22 17.13 8.15
CA VAL A 227 15.06 17.61 8.92
C VAL A 227 14.20 16.43 9.36
N LYS A 228 13.91 15.48 8.46
CA LYS A 228 13.15 14.27 8.78
C LYS A 228 13.83 13.47 9.89
N LYS A 229 15.15 13.28 9.83
CA LYS A 229 15.91 12.56 10.85
C LYS A 229 15.81 13.26 12.22
N LYS A 230 15.99 14.59 12.26
CA LYS A 230 15.82 15.38 13.49
C LYS A 230 14.43 15.23 14.10
N LEU A 231 13.38 15.21 13.27
CA LEU A 231 12.00 14.97 13.71
C LEU A 231 11.82 13.57 14.31
N LEU A 232 12.33 12.54 13.62
CA LEU A 232 12.25 11.15 14.09
C LEU A 232 12.98 10.91 15.41
N GLU A 233 14.06 11.64 15.67
CA GLU A 233 14.84 11.55 16.92
C GLU A 233 14.32 12.48 18.03
N GLY A 234 13.25 13.26 17.77
CA GLY A 234 12.73 14.23 18.73
C GLY A 234 13.67 15.41 19.01
N ARG A 235 14.58 15.73 18.08
CA ARG A 235 15.62 16.77 18.22
C ARG A 235 15.34 18.04 17.43
N TYR A 236 14.16 18.15 16.81
CA TYR A 236 13.84 19.30 15.99
C TYR A 236 13.42 20.50 16.86
N GLY A 237 14.21 21.58 16.85
CA GLY A 237 13.99 22.78 17.66
C GLY A 237 14.68 22.78 19.04
N ALA A 238 15.47 21.75 19.35
CA ALA A 238 16.37 21.68 20.50
C ALA A 238 17.76 22.27 20.19
#